data_AF-A0A435SE35-F1
#
_entry.id   AF-A0A435SE35-F1
#
_cell.length_a   1.000
_cell.length_b   1.000
_cell.length_c   1.000
_cell.angle_alpha   90.00
_cell.angle_beta   90.00
_cell.angle_gamma   90.00
#
_symmetry.space_group_name_H-M   'P 1'
#
loop_
_entity.id
_entity.type
_entity.pdbx_description
1 polymer ?
#
loop_
_entity_poly.entity_id
_entity_poly.type
_entity_poly.pdbx_seq_one_letter_code
_entity_poly.pdbx_strand_id
1 'polypeptide(L)'
;PKTVAPGEAVQAGVLNLTGPLTIQAAAAAKDSFLAEMVRLMEAAEGGRAQYRRIADRVSALYAPVVHLTAFVTFLGWMAATGDWHRATTVAIAVLIITCPCALGLAVPIVQVVAARRLFENGIMVKDGSAMERLATIDTAVFDKTGTLTLGQPRLVNATSIDPAMLKIAADMAAHSRHPYSKAIAGLAASSSQHKFDKVTEHPGFGIEAAAAGSIWR
;
A
#
# COMPACT_ATOMS: atom_id res chain seq x y z
N PRO A 1 -16.70 14.00 5.12
CA PRO A 1 -18.08 13.47 5.24
C PRO A 1 -18.97 14.08 4.16
N LYS A 2 -19.93 13.33 3.60
CA LYS A 2 -20.85 13.81 2.56
C LYS A 2 -22.29 13.64 3.06
N THR A 3 -23.11 14.69 2.96
CA THR A 3 -24.54 14.62 3.25
C THR A 3 -25.25 13.80 2.17
N VAL A 4 -26.25 13.02 2.57
CA VAL A 4 -27.05 12.19 1.68
C VAL A 4 -28.54 12.42 1.90
N ALA A 5 -29.29 12.53 0.80
CA ALA A 5 -30.73 12.81 0.78
C ALA A 5 -31.51 11.63 0.15
N PRO A 6 -32.85 11.55 0.37
CA PRO A 6 -33.68 10.55 -0.28
C PRO A 6 -33.50 10.55 -1.82
N GLY A 7 -33.24 9.39 -2.40
CA GLY A 7 -33.00 9.22 -3.83
C GLY A 7 -31.52 9.31 -4.25
N GLU A 8 -30.61 9.70 -3.35
CA GLU A 8 -29.17 9.68 -3.65
C GLU A 8 -28.57 8.28 -3.50
N ALA A 9 -27.65 7.95 -4.40
CA ALA A 9 -26.89 6.71 -4.33
C ALA A 9 -25.84 6.76 -3.21
N VAL A 10 -25.80 5.71 -2.39
CA VAL A 10 -24.78 5.48 -1.36
C VAL A 10 -23.88 4.32 -1.76
N GLN A 11 -22.57 4.47 -1.57
CA GLN A 11 -21.60 3.44 -1.92
C GLN A 11 -21.52 2.36 -0.83
N ALA A 12 -21.30 1.11 -1.25
CA ALA A 12 -21.03 0.02 -0.31
C ALA A 12 -19.69 0.26 0.42
N GLY A 13 -19.66 -0.02 1.73
CA GLY A 13 -18.45 0.10 2.56
C GLY A 13 -18.25 1.46 3.25
N VAL A 14 -19.16 2.43 3.07
CA VAL A 14 -19.09 3.72 3.74
C VAL A 14 -19.64 3.67 5.17
N LEU A 15 -19.11 4.51 6.05
CA LEU A 15 -19.55 4.62 7.44
C LEU A 15 -20.67 5.65 7.58
N ASN A 16 -21.80 5.23 8.16
CA ASN A 16 -22.87 6.13 8.56
C ASN A 16 -22.54 6.81 9.91
N LEU A 17 -22.64 8.14 9.97
CA LEU A 17 -22.12 8.93 11.10
C LEU A 17 -23.20 9.49 12.03
N THR A 18 -24.38 9.84 11.51
CA THR A 18 -25.34 10.71 12.23
C THR A 18 -26.59 9.98 12.71
N GLY A 19 -27.29 9.23 11.85
CA GLY A 19 -28.58 8.64 12.19
C GLY A 19 -28.98 7.48 11.27
N PRO A 20 -29.99 6.67 11.65
CA PRO A 20 -30.37 5.47 10.90
C PRO A 20 -30.83 5.82 9.48
N LEU A 21 -30.45 4.99 8.51
CA LEU A 21 -30.85 5.11 7.11
C LEU A 21 -31.60 3.83 6.69
N THR A 22 -32.75 4.00 6.05
CA THR A 22 -33.40 2.93 5.30
C THR A 22 -32.94 3.02 3.85
N ILE A 23 -32.25 1.99 3.37
CA ILE A 23 -31.66 1.97 2.04
C ILE A 23 -32.20 0.80 1.23
N GLN A 24 -32.40 1.02 -0.07
CA GLN A 24 -32.72 -0.05 -1.01
C GLN A 24 -31.44 -0.53 -1.67
N ALA A 25 -31.21 -1.84 -1.68
CA ALA A 25 -30.08 -2.42 -2.39
C ALA A 25 -30.25 -2.21 -3.91
N ALA A 26 -29.43 -1.33 -4.48
CA ALA A 26 -29.45 -1.01 -5.91
C ALA A 26 -28.67 -2.01 -6.78
N ALA A 27 -27.72 -2.74 -6.19
CA ALA A 27 -26.87 -3.71 -6.88
C ALA A 27 -26.59 -4.93 -5.98
N ALA A 28 -26.27 -6.07 -6.60
CA ALA A 28 -25.81 -7.25 -5.87
C ALA A 28 -24.44 -6.99 -5.23
N ALA A 29 -24.09 -7.74 -4.17
CA ALA A 29 -22.83 -7.56 -3.46
C ALA A 29 -21.59 -7.66 -4.38
N LYS A 30 -21.62 -8.55 -5.37
CA LYS A 30 -20.56 -8.75 -6.38
C LYS A 30 -20.40 -7.57 -7.35
N ASP A 31 -21.43 -6.75 -7.51
CA ASP A 31 -21.47 -5.60 -8.42
C ASP A 31 -21.36 -4.29 -7.62
N SER A 32 -20.98 -4.37 -6.34
CA SER A 32 -20.79 -3.21 -5.48
C SER A 32 -19.46 -2.51 -5.77
N PHE A 33 -19.40 -1.22 -5.41
CA PHE A 33 -18.17 -0.43 -5.45
C PHE A 33 -17.00 -1.10 -4.70
N LEU A 34 -17.28 -1.73 -3.55
CA LEU A 34 -16.27 -2.46 -2.79
C LEU A 34 -15.74 -3.68 -3.57
N ALA A 35 -16.63 -4.45 -4.20
CA ALA A 35 -16.24 -5.58 -5.04
C ALA A 35 -15.42 -5.13 -6.27
N GLU A 36 -15.73 -3.95 -6.82
CA GLU A 36 -14.95 -3.36 -7.89
C GLU A 36 -13.59 -2.86 -7.42
N MET A 37 -13.49 -2.25 -6.24
CA MET A 37 -12.19 -1.91 -5.62
C MET A 37 -11.34 -3.16 -5.37
N VAL A 38 -11.94 -4.24 -4.88
CA VAL A 38 -11.25 -5.52 -4.69
C VAL A 38 -10.76 -6.06 -6.04
N ARG A 39 -11.61 -6.08 -7.07
CA ARG A 39 -11.20 -6.50 -8.43
C ARG A 39 -10.07 -5.65 -8.99
N LEU A 40 -10.12 -4.32 -8.80
CA LEU A 40 -9.04 -3.42 -9.22
C LEU A 40 -7.75 -3.68 -8.45
N MET A 41 -7.85 -3.94 -7.13
CA MET A 41 -6.71 -4.31 -6.30
C MET A 41 -6.12 -5.66 -6.72
N GLU A 42 -6.96 -6.66 -6.98
CA GLU A 42 -6.55 -7.97 -7.49
C GLU A 42 -5.96 -7.88 -8.89
N ALA A 43 -6.50 -7.05 -9.78
CA ALA A 43 -5.94 -6.80 -11.10
C ALA A 43 -4.59 -6.06 -11.01
N ALA A 44 -4.42 -5.17 -10.02
CA ALA A 44 -3.15 -4.51 -9.76
C ALA A 44 -2.11 -5.47 -9.11
N GLU A 45 -2.55 -6.32 -8.18
CA GLU A 45 -1.67 -7.31 -7.52
C GLU A 45 -1.33 -8.49 -8.45
N GLY A 46 -2.29 -8.97 -9.25
CA GLY A 46 -2.16 -10.05 -10.24
C GLY A 46 -1.57 -9.58 -11.56
N GLY A 47 -1.68 -8.27 -11.87
CA GLY A 47 -1.00 -7.58 -12.96
C GLY A 47 0.49 -7.34 -12.68
N ARG A 48 1.03 -7.84 -11.55
CA ARG A 48 2.47 -8.10 -11.41
C ARG A 48 2.86 -9.11 -12.50
N ALA A 49 3.15 -8.59 -13.69
CA ALA A 49 3.86 -9.28 -14.74
C ALA A 49 4.96 -10.09 -14.06
N GLN A 50 4.95 -11.40 -14.27
CA GLN A 50 5.91 -12.34 -13.70
C GLN A 50 7.32 -11.78 -13.88
N TYR A 51 7.81 -11.04 -12.88
CA TYR A 51 9.12 -10.45 -12.95
C TYR A 51 10.07 -11.61 -12.77
N ARG A 52 10.59 -12.10 -13.89
CA ARG A 52 11.55 -13.20 -13.90
C ARG A 52 12.77 -12.72 -13.14
N ARG A 53 13.02 -13.36 -12.01
CA ARG A 53 14.16 -13.09 -11.16
C ARG A 53 15.42 -13.18 -12.01
N ILE A 54 16.43 -12.38 -11.67
CA ILE A 54 17.74 -12.45 -12.33
C ILE A 54 18.24 -13.90 -12.38
N ALA A 55 18.06 -14.68 -11.31
CA ALA A 55 18.38 -16.11 -11.27
C ALA A 55 17.69 -16.89 -12.39
N ASP A 56 16.36 -16.77 -12.52
CA ASP A 56 15.58 -17.51 -13.52
C ASP A 56 15.98 -17.13 -14.95
N ARG A 57 16.27 -15.84 -15.18
CA ARG A 57 16.71 -15.35 -16.49
C ARG A 57 18.07 -15.89 -16.89
N VAL A 58 19.02 -15.90 -15.95
CA VAL A 58 20.37 -16.43 -16.20
C VAL A 58 20.29 -17.95 -16.38
N SER A 59 19.58 -18.68 -15.52
CA SER A 59 19.42 -20.13 -15.62
C SER A 59 18.78 -20.57 -16.95
N ALA A 60 17.81 -19.81 -17.46
CA ALA A 60 17.16 -20.10 -18.75
C ALA A 60 18.13 -20.03 -19.94
N LEU A 61 19.11 -19.11 -19.90
CA LEU A 61 20.15 -19.01 -20.93
C LEU A 61 21.31 -19.98 -20.68
N TYR A 62 21.59 -20.30 -19.42
CA TYR A 62 22.72 -21.12 -19.03
C TYR A 62 22.61 -22.56 -19.54
N ALA A 63 21.43 -23.17 -19.40
CA ALA A 63 21.18 -24.54 -19.84
C ALA A 63 21.49 -24.78 -21.33
N PRO A 64 20.96 -24.00 -22.30
CA PRO A 64 21.26 -24.21 -23.71
C PRO A 64 22.73 -23.94 -24.04
N VAL A 65 23.37 -22.94 -23.41
CA VAL A 65 24.79 -22.62 -23.66
C VAL A 65 25.69 -23.78 -23.24
N VAL A 66 25.46 -24.38 -22.07
CA VAL A 66 26.24 -25.52 -21.58
C VAL A 66 26.09 -26.74 -22.47
N HIS A 67 24.85 -27.08 -22.86
CA HIS A 67 24.59 -28.24 -23.72
C HIS A 67 25.19 -28.04 -25.11
N LEU A 68 25.10 -26.83 -25.68
CA LEU A 68 25.72 -26.51 -26.95
C LEU A 68 27.24 -26.61 -26.87
N THR A 69 27.85 -26.10 -25.79
CA THR A 69 29.31 -26.16 -25.59
C THR A 69 29.78 -27.62 -25.47
N ALA A 70 29.07 -28.45 -24.72
CA ALA A 70 29.38 -29.88 -24.61
C ALA A 70 29.24 -30.60 -25.96
N PHE A 71 28.20 -30.29 -26.73
CA PHE A 71 27.98 -30.85 -28.06
C PHE A 71 29.06 -30.43 -29.07
N VAL A 72 29.46 -29.15 -29.08
CA VAL A 72 30.55 -28.67 -29.91
C VAL A 72 31.88 -29.31 -29.51
N THR A 73 32.12 -29.48 -28.21
CA THR A 73 33.32 -30.15 -27.69
C THR A 73 33.37 -31.61 -28.14
N PHE A 74 32.23 -32.31 -28.09
CA PHE A 74 32.10 -33.67 -28.60
C PHE A 74 32.46 -33.75 -30.09
N LEU A 75 31.86 -32.89 -30.93
CA LEU A 75 32.14 -32.87 -32.36
C LEU A 75 33.61 -32.55 -32.68
N GLY A 76 34.20 -31.61 -31.95
CA GLY A 76 35.61 -31.23 -32.12
C GLY A 76 36.57 -32.38 -31.83
N TRP A 77 36.38 -33.08 -30.71
CA TRP A 77 37.22 -34.23 -30.36
C TRP A 77 37.00 -35.42 -31.27
N MET A 78 35.76 -35.63 -31.71
CA MET A 78 35.43 -36.68 -32.67
C MET A 78 36.13 -36.42 -34.01
N ALA A 79 36.07 -35.20 -34.54
CA ALA A 79 36.77 -34.85 -35.78
C ALA A 79 38.30 -34.95 -35.67
N ALA A 80 38.89 -34.63 -34.51
CA ALA A 80 40.34 -34.64 -34.31
C ALA A 80 40.93 -36.03 -34.04
N THR A 81 40.24 -36.88 -33.29
CA THR A 81 40.79 -38.17 -32.81
C THR A 81 40.10 -39.41 -33.37
N GLY A 82 38.85 -39.30 -33.83
CA GLY A 82 38.05 -40.45 -34.26
C GLY A 82 37.57 -41.35 -33.12
N ASP A 83 37.98 -41.10 -31.88
CA ASP A 83 37.69 -41.94 -30.71
C ASP A 83 36.41 -41.46 -30.00
N TRP A 84 35.34 -42.25 -30.17
CA TRP A 84 34.05 -42.01 -29.55
C TRP A 84 34.11 -41.97 -28.01
N HIS A 85 34.91 -42.86 -27.42
CA HIS A 85 34.99 -42.97 -25.96
C HIS A 85 35.63 -41.72 -25.36
N ARG A 86 36.73 -41.25 -25.97
CA ARG A 86 37.41 -40.03 -25.56
C ARG A 86 36.54 -38.79 -25.77
N ALA A 87 35.90 -38.65 -26.93
CA ALA A 87 35.03 -37.49 -27.22
C ALA A 87 33.84 -37.41 -26.26
N THR A 88 33.19 -38.53 -25.96
CA THR A 88 32.07 -38.59 -25.00
C THR A 88 32.52 -38.25 -23.58
N THR A 89 33.67 -38.77 -23.15
CA THR A 89 34.22 -38.51 -21.81
C THR A 89 34.51 -37.02 -21.61
N VAL A 90 35.11 -36.37 -22.61
CA VAL A 90 35.39 -34.92 -22.54
C VAL A 90 34.09 -34.11 -22.54
N ALA A 91 33.09 -34.48 -23.35
CA ALA A 91 31.80 -33.78 -23.35
C ALA A 91 31.06 -33.89 -22.00
N ILE A 92 31.07 -35.07 -21.36
CA ILE A 92 30.53 -35.26 -20.02
C ILE A 92 31.29 -34.42 -18.99
N ALA A 93 32.62 -34.38 -19.07
CA ALA A 93 33.43 -33.56 -18.17
C ALA A 93 33.08 -32.06 -18.29
N VAL A 94 32.81 -31.57 -19.50
CA VAL A 94 32.32 -30.19 -19.73
C VAL A 94 30.96 -29.97 -19.06
N LEU A 95 30.02 -30.90 -19.17
CA LEU A 95 28.71 -30.79 -18.49
C LEU A 95 28.85 -30.77 -16.96
N ILE A 96 29.73 -31.59 -16.40
CA ILE A 96 29.94 -31.68 -14.95
C ILE A 96 30.56 -30.39 -14.42
N ILE A 97 31.64 -29.91 -15.06
CA ILE A 97 32.39 -28.75 -14.55
C ILE A 97 31.62 -27.43 -14.70
N THR A 98 30.65 -27.38 -15.62
CA THR A 98 29.80 -26.21 -15.84
C THR A 98 28.55 -26.19 -14.95
N CYS A 99 28.35 -27.15 -14.05
CA CYS A 99 27.17 -27.15 -13.19
C CYS A 99 27.08 -25.86 -12.32
N PRO A 100 26.00 -25.05 -12.44
CA PRO A 100 25.94 -23.72 -11.82
C PRO A 100 25.44 -23.77 -10.36
N CYS A 101 26.00 -24.66 -9.52
CA CYS A 101 25.54 -24.90 -8.15
C CYS A 101 25.46 -23.63 -7.30
N ALA A 102 26.45 -22.74 -7.40
CA ALA A 102 26.51 -21.49 -6.63
C ALA A 102 25.49 -20.45 -7.12
N LEU A 103 25.17 -20.43 -8.41
CA LEU A 103 24.29 -19.44 -9.01
C LEU A 103 22.86 -19.55 -8.48
N GLY A 104 22.37 -20.79 -8.27
CA GLY A 104 21.02 -21.05 -7.77
C GLY A 104 20.78 -20.60 -6.32
N LEU A 105 21.84 -20.46 -5.53
CA LEU A 105 21.76 -20.07 -4.11
C LEU A 105 22.13 -18.61 -3.85
N ALA A 106 22.95 -18.00 -4.71
CA ALA A 106 23.44 -16.63 -4.49
C ALA A 106 22.30 -15.60 -4.34
N VAL A 107 21.32 -15.62 -5.25
CA VAL A 107 20.21 -14.65 -5.25
C VAL A 107 19.30 -14.78 -4.02
N PRO A 108 18.75 -15.96 -3.66
CA PRO A 108 17.87 -16.07 -2.50
C PRO A 108 18.58 -15.74 -1.17
N ILE A 109 19.87 -16.08 -1.02
CA ILE A 109 20.63 -15.73 0.19
C ILE A 109 20.74 -14.21 0.34
N VAL A 110 21.12 -13.51 -0.73
CA VAL A 110 21.21 -12.04 -0.71
C VAL A 110 19.85 -11.41 -0.43
N GLN A 111 18.77 -11.93 -1.03
CA GLN A 111 17.41 -11.43 -0.80
C GLN A 111 17.00 -11.58 0.67
N VAL A 112 17.25 -12.73 1.30
CA VAL A 112 16.91 -12.96 2.71
C VAL A 112 17.69 -12.02 3.63
N VAL A 113 19.00 -11.88 3.42
CA VAL A 113 19.84 -10.98 4.22
C VAL A 113 19.41 -9.52 4.05
N ALA A 114 19.09 -9.11 2.82
CA ALA A 114 18.67 -7.74 2.55
C ALA A 114 17.26 -7.44 3.08
N ALA A 115 16.31 -8.38 2.96
CA ALA A 115 14.98 -8.27 3.54
C ALA A 115 15.05 -8.14 5.07
N ARG A 116 15.93 -8.91 5.72
CA ARG A 116 16.18 -8.77 7.16
C ARG A 116 16.68 -7.36 7.51
N ARG A 117 17.68 -6.85 6.79
CA ARG A 117 18.21 -5.49 7.04
C ARG A 117 17.14 -4.41 6.84
N LEU A 118 16.31 -4.54 5.81
CA LEU A 118 15.20 -3.61 5.56
C LEU A 118 14.18 -3.66 6.69
N PHE A 119 13.84 -4.86 7.16
CA PHE A 119 12.90 -5.04 8.26
C PHE A 119 13.41 -4.45 9.57
N GLU A 120 14.70 -4.62 9.89
CA GLU A 120 15.37 -3.98 11.03
C GLU A 120 15.30 -2.43 10.95
N ASN A 121 15.08 -1.86 9.76
CA ASN A 121 14.88 -0.43 9.52
C ASN A 121 13.39 -0.05 9.30
N GLY A 122 12.45 -0.93 9.65
CA GLY A 122 11.01 -0.66 9.54
C GLY A 122 10.44 -0.76 8.12
N ILE A 123 11.20 -1.31 7.16
CA ILE A 123 10.79 -1.50 5.77
C ILE A 123 10.43 -2.97 5.54
N MET A 124 9.16 -3.27 5.29
CA MET A 124 8.70 -4.63 5.01
C MET A 124 8.67 -4.92 3.51
N VAL A 125 9.30 -6.02 3.09
CA VAL A 125 9.28 -6.52 1.71
C VAL A 125 8.34 -7.72 1.61
N LYS A 126 7.19 -7.55 0.94
CA LYS A 126 6.18 -8.63 0.74
C LYS A 126 6.50 -9.55 -0.43
N ASP A 127 7.23 -9.06 -1.43
CA ASP A 127 7.44 -9.73 -2.72
C ASP A 127 8.93 -9.88 -3.03
N GLY A 128 9.35 -11.08 -3.46
CA GLY A 128 10.77 -11.39 -3.73
C GLY A 128 11.36 -10.64 -4.93
N SER A 129 10.53 -10.16 -5.86
CA SER A 129 10.98 -9.34 -7.00
C SER A 129 11.02 -7.84 -6.68
N ALA A 130 10.43 -7.42 -5.55
CA ALA A 130 10.30 -6.01 -5.20
C ALA A 130 11.65 -5.30 -5.12
N MET A 131 12.68 -5.96 -4.61
CA MET A 131 14.02 -5.40 -4.52
C MET A 131 14.66 -5.18 -5.90
N GLU A 132 14.50 -6.14 -6.80
CA GLU A 132 15.01 -6.03 -8.18
C GLU A 132 14.30 -4.92 -8.94
N ARG A 133 12.98 -4.78 -8.75
CA ARG A 133 12.20 -3.67 -9.31
C ARG A 133 12.59 -2.33 -8.72
N LEU A 134 12.74 -2.26 -7.39
CA LEU A 134 13.14 -1.06 -6.67
C LEU A 134 14.52 -0.56 -7.11
N ALA A 135 15.43 -1.45 -7.50
CA ALA A 135 16.73 -1.05 -8.05
C ALA A 135 16.63 -0.35 -9.42
N THR A 136 15.51 -0.50 -10.13
CA THR A 136 15.31 0.04 -11.48
C THR A 136 14.32 1.20 -11.56
N ILE A 137 13.67 1.58 -10.44
CA ILE A 137 12.73 2.70 -10.47
C ILE A 137 13.47 4.02 -10.68
N ASP A 138 12.84 4.93 -11.42
CA ASP A 138 13.31 6.30 -11.65
C ASP A 138 12.36 7.36 -11.06
N THR A 139 11.13 6.94 -10.75
CA THR A 139 10.03 7.83 -10.38
C THR A 139 9.36 7.33 -9.11
N ALA A 140 9.16 8.23 -8.16
CA ALA A 140 8.35 7.98 -6.96
C ALA A 140 7.12 8.89 -6.98
N VAL A 141 5.93 8.29 -6.91
CA VAL A 141 4.66 9.02 -6.78
C VAL A 141 4.13 8.79 -5.37
N PHE A 142 3.91 9.88 -4.64
CA PHE A 142 3.44 9.83 -3.27
C PHE A 142 1.97 10.17 -3.19
N ASP A 143 1.22 9.36 -2.45
CA ASP A 143 -0.06 9.83 -1.93
C ASP A 143 0.19 10.91 -0.86
N LYS A 144 -0.65 11.93 -0.81
CA LYS A 144 -0.46 13.02 0.16
C LYS A 144 -1.01 12.63 1.53
N THR A 145 -2.22 12.08 1.55
CA THR A 145 -2.99 11.92 2.79
C THR A 145 -2.62 10.60 3.47
N GLY A 146 -2.04 10.64 4.67
CA GLY A 146 -1.62 9.43 5.37
C GLY A 146 -0.24 8.89 4.97
N THR A 147 0.38 9.41 3.90
CA THR A 147 1.78 9.12 3.53
C THR A 147 2.68 10.32 3.79
N LEU A 148 2.48 11.44 3.08
CA LEU A 148 3.25 12.68 3.33
C LEU A 148 2.73 13.47 4.53
N THR A 149 1.49 13.21 4.93
CA THR A 149 0.81 13.93 6.01
C THR A 149 0.27 12.92 7.03
N LEU A 150 0.11 13.36 8.28
CA LEU A 150 -0.39 12.53 9.37
C LEU A 150 -1.87 12.12 9.22
N GLY A 151 -2.59 12.62 8.22
CA GLY A 151 -4.03 12.37 8.03
C GLY A 151 -4.92 12.96 9.13
N GLN A 152 -4.34 13.68 10.09
CA GLN A 152 -5.02 14.30 11.21
C GLN A 152 -5.05 15.82 11.01
N PRO A 153 -6.24 16.44 10.89
CA PRO A 153 -6.33 17.88 10.77
C PRO A 153 -5.85 18.56 12.05
N ARG A 154 -5.21 19.72 11.91
CA ARG A 154 -4.72 20.56 13.02
C ARG A 154 -5.06 22.02 12.76
N LEU A 155 -5.54 22.72 13.78
CA LEU A 155 -5.76 24.16 13.71
C LEU A 155 -4.40 24.87 13.69
N VAL A 156 -4.13 25.66 12.64
CA VAL A 156 -2.83 26.33 12.44
C VAL A 156 -2.83 27.79 12.87
N ASN A 157 -3.99 28.43 12.92
CA ASN A 157 -4.16 29.86 13.18
C ASN A 157 -4.74 30.14 14.57
N ALA A 158 -4.55 29.23 15.53
CA ALA A 158 -5.12 29.35 16.88
C ALA A 158 -4.77 30.69 17.58
N THR A 159 -3.56 31.21 17.33
CA THR A 159 -3.08 32.49 17.89
C THR A 159 -3.75 33.73 17.29
N SER A 160 -4.41 33.61 16.14
CA SER A 160 -5.14 34.70 15.48
C SER A 160 -6.61 34.79 15.88
N ILE A 161 -7.09 33.80 16.66
CA ILE A 161 -8.48 33.70 17.09
C ILE A 161 -8.55 34.18 18.54
N ASP A 162 -9.59 34.94 18.87
CA ASP A 162 -9.86 35.33 20.25
C ASP A 162 -9.92 34.09 21.16
N PRO A 163 -9.10 34.01 22.23
CA PRO A 163 -9.07 32.88 23.15
C PRO A 163 -10.44 32.52 23.74
N ALA A 164 -11.31 33.50 23.96
CA ALA A 164 -12.66 33.26 24.48
C ALA A 164 -13.53 32.51 23.44
N MET A 165 -13.51 32.97 22.19
CA MET A 165 -14.20 32.32 21.06
C MET A 165 -13.64 30.92 20.78
N LEU A 166 -12.31 30.76 20.83
CA LEU A 166 -11.69 29.46 20.59
C LEU A 166 -12.11 28.43 21.64
N LYS A 167 -12.26 28.86 22.90
CA LYS A 167 -12.72 28.02 23.99
C LYS A 167 -14.18 27.60 23.83
N ILE A 168 -15.07 28.53 23.47
CA ILE A 168 -16.47 28.22 23.14
C ILE A 168 -16.53 27.21 21.97
N ALA A 169 -15.76 27.46 20.90
CA ALA A 169 -15.70 26.56 19.74
C ALA A 169 -15.18 25.16 20.11
N ALA A 170 -14.18 25.07 20.99
CA ALA A 170 -13.65 23.79 21.46
C ALA A 170 -14.65 23.02 22.33
N ASP A 171 -15.38 23.71 23.20
CA ASP A 171 -16.46 23.12 24.00
C ASP A 171 -17.60 22.61 23.11
N MET A 172 -18.01 23.38 22.09
CA MET A 172 -18.99 22.93 21.09
C MET A 172 -18.50 21.71 20.30
N ALA A 173 -17.24 21.77 19.86
CA ALA A 173 -16.63 20.74 19.03
C ALA A 173 -16.46 19.40 19.75
N ALA A 174 -16.39 19.40 21.09
CA ALA A 174 -16.35 18.19 21.90
C ALA A 174 -17.59 17.29 21.73
N HIS A 175 -18.70 17.85 21.25
CA HIS A 175 -19.95 17.11 21.02
C HIS A 175 -20.08 16.50 19.61
N SER A 176 -19.13 16.71 18.70
CA SER A 176 -19.17 16.17 17.34
C SER A 176 -18.09 15.11 17.10
N ARG A 177 -18.43 14.14 16.25
CA ARG A 177 -17.51 13.09 15.80
C ARG A 177 -16.72 13.48 14.55
N HIS A 178 -16.98 14.66 13.98
CA HIS A 178 -16.32 15.12 12.77
C HIS A 178 -14.80 15.32 12.98
N PRO A 179 -13.92 14.89 12.05
CA PRO A 179 -12.46 15.01 12.22
C PRO A 179 -11.97 16.43 12.54
N TYR A 180 -12.52 17.46 11.90
CA TYR A 180 -12.20 18.86 12.23
C TYR A 180 -12.68 19.28 13.61
N SER A 181 -13.87 18.85 14.05
CA SER A 181 -14.36 19.12 15.41
C SER A 181 -13.44 18.48 16.45
N LYS A 182 -13.01 17.23 16.22
CA LYS A 182 -12.02 16.58 17.10
C LYS A 182 -10.70 17.35 17.19
N ALA A 183 -10.23 17.92 16.08
CA ALA A 183 -9.02 18.74 16.05
C ALA A 183 -9.15 20.04 16.85
N ILE A 184 -10.36 20.63 16.92
CA ILE A 184 -10.64 21.85 17.68
C ILE A 184 -10.91 21.51 19.16
N ALA A 185 -11.65 20.43 19.44
CA ALA A 185 -11.97 19.99 20.80
C ALA A 185 -10.71 19.70 21.64
N GLY A 186 -9.63 19.21 21.00
CA GLY A 186 -8.34 19.00 21.66
C GLY A 186 -7.64 20.28 22.15
N LEU A 187 -8.15 21.46 21.78
CA LEU A 187 -7.65 22.76 22.24
C LEU A 187 -8.38 23.27 23.50
N ALA A 188 -9.45 22.60 23.95
CA ALA A 188 -10.14 22.97 25.17
C ALA A 188 -9.24 22.75 26.39
N ALA A 189 -9.03 23.79 27.19
CA ALA A 189 -8.40 23.64 28.50
C ALA A 189 -9.35 22.92 29.46
N SER A 190 -8.82 22.01 30.28
CA SER A 190 -9.58 21.15 31.21
C SER A 190 -10.44 21.90 32.23
N SER A 191 -10.25 23.22 32.38
CA SER A 191 -10.76 24.03 33.49
C SER A 191 -12.00 24.87 33.15
N SER A 192 -12.61 24.72 31.97
CA SER A 192 -13.77 25.53 31.63
C SER A 192 -14.62 24.92 30.53
N GLN A 193 -15.70 24.27 30.93
CA GLN A 193 -16.78 23.85 30.05
C GLN A 193 -17.84 24.94 30.06
N HIS A 194 -18.02 25.66 28.95
CA HIS A 194 -19.27 26.36 28.71
C HIS A 194 -20.39 25.31 28.75
N LYS A 195 -21.35 25.48 29.65
CA LYS A 195 -22.51 24.61 29.71
C LYS A 195 -23.48 25.05 28.63
N PHE A 196 -23.63 24.22 27.60
CA PHE A 196 -24.66 24.38 26.59
C PHE A 196 -25.93 23.63 27.01
N ASP A 197 -27.08 24.28 26.86
CA ASP A 197 -28.40 23.71 27.12
C ASP A 197 -28.76 22.68 26.03
N LYS A 198 -28.32 22.93 24.79
CA LYS A 198 -28.53 22.05 23.65
C LYS A 198 -27.39 22.20 22.65
N VAL A 199 -26.89 21.08 22.14
CA VAL A 199 -25.92 21.03 21.04
C VAL A 199 -26.48 20.15 19.93
N THR A 200 -26.52 20.67 18.71
CA THR A 200 -27.06 19.99 17.53
C THR A 200 -26.07 20.08 16.37
N GLU A 201 -25.72 18.93 15.80
CA GLU A 201 -24.93 18.86 14.58
C GLU A 201 -25.86 18.91 13.36
N HIS A 202 -25.65 19.90 12.50
CA HIS A 202 -26.40 20.10 11.26
C HIS A 202 -25.57 19.55 10.10
N PRO A 203 -25.98 18.42 9.47
CA PRO A 203 -25.21 17.80 8.40
C PRO A 203 -24.92 18.77 7.25
N GLY A 204 -23.64 19.02 6.97
CA GLY A 204 -23.18 19.96 5.94
C GLY A 204 -23.13 21.43 6.36
N PHE A 205 -23.62 21.78 7.55
CA PHE A 205 -23.67 23.17 8.05
C PHE A 205 -22.89 23.39 9.35
N GLY A 206 -22.45 22.34 10.05
CA GLY A 206 -21.61 22.45 11.24
C GLY A 206 -22.34 22.10 12.54
N ILE A 207 -21.97 22.75 13.63
CA ILE A 207 -22.52 22.51 14.97
C ILE A 207 -23.18 23.79 15.46
N GLU A 208 -24.39 23.68 15.98
CA GLU A 208 -25.08 24.76 16.68
C GLU A 208 -25.14 24.42 18.17
N ALA A 209 -24.91 25.41 19.03
CA ALA A 209 -25.06 25.26 20.47
C ALA A 209 -25.84 26.44 21.07
N ALA A 210 -26.79 26.14 21.96
CA ALA A 210 -27.56 27.14 22.69
C ALA A 210 -27.12 27.18 24.15
N ALA A 211 -26.87 28.38 24.69
CA ALA A 211 -26.59 28.61 26.11
C ALA A 211 -27.12 29.98 26.54
N ALA A 212 -27.83 30.04 27.67
CA ALA A 212 -28.24 31.30 28.32
C ALA A 212 -28.94 32.30 27.37
N GLY A 213 -29.77 31.79 26.45
CA GLY A 213 -30.50 32.60 25.46
C GLY A 213 -29.69 33.04 24.22
N SER A 214 -28.41 32.67 24.12
CA SER A 214 -27.56 32.91 22.94
C SER A 214 -27.38 31.64 22.12
N ILE A 215 -27.29 31.79 20.80
CA ILE A 215 -27.04 30.71 19.84
C ILE A 215 -25.66 30.91 19.21
N TRP A 216 -24.85 29.85 19.24
CA TRP A 216 -23.51 29.77 18.67
C TRP A 216 -23.51 28.82 17.47
N ARG A 217 -22.83 29.19 16.38
CA ARG A 217 -22.72 28.43 15.13
C ARG A 217 -21.30 28.50 14.59
#